data_AF-A0A140L6X2-F1
#
_entry.id   AF-A0A140L6X2-F1
#
_cell.length_a   1.000
_cell.length_b   1.000
_cell.length_c   1.000
_cell.angle_alpha   90.00
_cell.angle_beta   90.00
_cell.angle_gamma   90.00
#
_symmetry.space_group_name_H-M   'P 1'
#
loop_
_entity.id
_entity.type
_entity.pdbx_description
1 polymer ?
#
loop_
_entity_poly.entity_id
_entity_poly.type
_entity_poly.pdbx_seq_one_letter_code
_entity_poly.pdbx_strand_id
1 'polypeptide(L)'
;MMALVVSELERIWSRSKTKFLFVLVVLSTLCISLFLKTMGIGFYTQEATATLNSLNFSVFALREIHLLLSLVVLPILFVDCLNAEYATGSLRLVMLRPYHKFEFFLGKWIALALTVSIFLLAIFVSNTLLGYLLLPSVSGTVFYHIDKIYTPFAAFLYSIRFYFWEWILCISLLSIGSAVCSLIPNAVVSIAAILGVVIGALYLSKDTFYFFIKSTEYIFYVLSGRVSPTSFIILFAVMISGFILSLILWQKRDFFY
;
A
#
# COMPACT_ATOMS: atom_id res chain seq x y z
N MET A 1 -0.91 3.36 -24.78
CA MET A 1 -1.02 3.38 -23.29
C MET A 1 -1.75 2.18 -22.70
N MET A 2 -3.07 1.99 -22.89
CA MET A 2 -3.80 0.92 -22.20
C MET A 2 -3.23 -0.50 -22.46
N ALA A 3 -2.85 -0.79 -23.71
CA ALA A 3 -2.21 -2.07 -24.06
C ALA A 3 -0.89 -2.34 -23.30
N LEU A 4 -0.12 -1.28 -22.98
CA LEU A 4 1.10 -1.42 -22.17
C LEU A 4 0.76 -1.76 -20.72
N VAL A 5 -0.25 -1.09 -20.14
CA VAL A 5 -0.71 -1.38 -18.77
C VAL A 5 -1.20 -2.82 -18.66
N VAL A 6 -2.01 -3.29 -19.61
CA VAL A 6 -2.50 -4.68 -19.64
C VAL A 6 -1.35 -5.66 -19.76
N SER A 7 -0.39 -5.42 -20.67
CA SER A 7 0.78 -6.28 -20.82
C SER A 7 1.65 -6.34 -19.56
N GLU A 8 1.85 -5.21 -18.87
CA GLU A 8 2.59 -5.20 -17.60
C GLU A 8 1.80 -5.86 -16.47
N LEU A 9 0.48 -5.73 -16.41
CA LEU A 9 -0.37 -6.45 -15.46
C LEU A 9 -0.25 -7.97 -15.66
N GLU A 10 -0.39 -8.46 -16.89
CA GLU A 10 -0.20 -9.87 -17.22
C GLU A 10 1.20 -10.36 -16.82
N ARG A 11 2.23 -9.53 -17.03
CA ARG A 11 3.61 -9.85 -16.61
C ARG A 11 3.74 -9.90 -15.09
N ILE A 12 3.11 -8.99 -14.35
CA ILE A 12 3.11 -9.00 -12.88
C ILE A 12 2.44 -10.26 -12.36
N TRP A 13 1.25 -10.60 -12.87
CA TRP A 13 0.44 -11.73 -12.39
C TRP A 13 0.88 -13.09 -12.90
N SER A 14 1.64 -13.17 -13.99
CA SER A 14 2.22 -14.44 -14.46
C SER A 14 3.34 -14.95 -13.55
N ARG A 15 4.02 -14.07 -12.80
CA ARG A 15 5.15 -14.42 -11.94
C ARG A 15 4.72 -15.17 -10.69
N SER A 16 5.41 -16.26 -10.38
CA SER A 16 5.16 -17.08 -9.19
C SER A 16 5.32 -16.29 -7.89
N LYS A 17 6.25 -15.33 -7.83
CA LYS A 17 6.45 -14.47 -6.65
C LYS A 17 5.19 -13.65 -6.33
N THR A 18 4.58 -13.00 -7.31
CA THR A 18 3.33 -12.23 -7.12
C THR A 18 2.20 -13.11 -6.61
N LYS A 19 2.03 -14.30 -7.22
CA LYS A 19 1.02 -15.27 -6.80
C LYS A 19 1.26 -15.73 -5.36
N PHE A 20 2.51 -16.01 -5.01
CA PHE A 20 2.90 -16.39 -3.64
C PHE A 20 2.62 -15.25 -2.65
N LEU A 21 3.00 -14.01 -2.96
CA LEU A 21 2.72 -12.84 -2.13
C LEU A 21 1.22 -12.61 -1.94
N PHE A 22 0.41 -12.83 -2.98
CA PHE A 22 -1.04 -12.71 -2.89
C PHE A 22 -1.63 -13.78 -1.96
N VAL A 23 -1.22 -15.05 -2.12
CA VAL A 23 -1.62 -16.14 -1.22
C VAL A 23 -1.17 -15.87 0.21
N LEU A 24 0.06 -15.39 0.41
CA LEU A 24 0.58 -15.01 1.72
C LEU A 24 -0.32 -13.96 2.38
N VAL A 25 -0.68 -12.89 1.67
CA VAL A 25 -1.57 -11.84 2.19
C VAL A 25 -2.94 -12.39 2.56
N VAL A 26 -3.55 -13.22 1.71
CA VAL A 26 -4.86 -13.82 2.01
C VAL A 26 -4.79 -14.73 3.24
N LEU A 27 -3.76 -15.58 3.36
CA LEU A 27 -3.57 -16.46 4.51
C LEU A 27 -3.28 -15.67 5.79
N SER A 28 -2.43 -14.64 5.72
CA SER A 28 -2.15 -13.74 6.84
C SER A 28 -3.42 -13.03 7.28
N THR A 29 -4.26 -12.59 6.34
CA THR A 29 -5.57 -11.97 6.63
C THR A 29 -6.49 -12.90 7.40
N LEU A 30 -6.56 -14.18 7.02
CA LEU A 30 -7.31 -15.20 7.75
C LEU A 30 -6.76 -15.42 9.17
N CYS A 31 -5.44 -15.58 9.30
CA CYS A 31 -4.78 -15.81 10.59
C CYS A 31 -4.99 -14.63 11.56
N ILE A 32 -4.79 -13.40 11.07
CA ILE A 32 -5.01 -12.17 11.82
C ILE A 32 -6.47 -12.04 12.21
N SER A 33 -7.40 -12.38 11.33
CA SER A 33 -8.83 -12.31 11.63
C SER A 33 -9.22 -13.25 12.77
N LEU A 34 -8.69 -14.47 12.78
CA LEU A 34 -8.91 -15.43 13.86
C LEU A 34 -8.27 -14.95 15.17
N PHE A 35 -7.06 -14.39 15.11
CA PHE A 35 -6.39 -13.81 16.27
C PHE A 35 -7.19 -12.65 16.87
N LEU A 36 -7.61 -11.68 16.05
CA LEU A 36 -8.42 -10.54 16.50
C LEU A 36 -9.75 -10.97 17.09
N LYS A 37 -10.40 -12.01 16.55
CA LYS A 37 -11.61 -12.59 17.15
C LYS A 37 -11.36 -13.05 18.60
N THR A 38 -10.24 -13.72 18.86
CA THR A 38 -9.92 -14.20 20.22
C THR A 38 -9.64 -13.07 21.20
N MET A 39 -9.05 -11.97 20.73
CA MET A 39 -8.79 -10.79 21.58
C MET A 39 -10.05 -9.96 21.83
N GLY A 40 -10.94 -9.85 20.84
CA GLY A 40 -12.18 -9.07 20.93
C GLY A 40 -11.98 -7.55 21.00
N ILE A 41 -10.73 -7.07 20.93
CA ILE A 41 -10.35 -5.66 21.10
C ILE A 41 -9.51 -5.22 19.90
N GLY A 42 -9.84 -4.04 19.36
CA GLY A 42 -9.07 -3.32 18.35
C GLY A 42 -8.44 -2.08 18.96
N PHE A 43 -7.26 -1.71 18.47
CA PHE A 43 -6.51 -0.55 18.95
C PHE A 43 -6.58 0.57 17.91
N TYR A 44 -7.00 1.77 18.32
CA TYR A 44 -6.88 2.98 17.51
C TYR A 44 -5.48 3.59 17.65
N THR A 45 -5.04 3.75 18.90
CA THR A 45 -3.70 4.20 19.31
C THR A 45 -3.17 3.23 20.38
N GLN A 46 -2.03 3.53 21.01
CA GLN A 46 -1.57 2.77 22.18
C GLN A 46 -2.47 2.97 23.41
N GLU A 47 -3.20 4.09 23.48
CA GLU A 47 -3.99 4.50 24.64
C GLU A 47 -5.50 4.35 24.40
N ALA A 48 -5.93 4.25 23.14
CA ALA A 48 -7.34 4.17 22.77
C ALA A 48 -7.68 2.84 22.09
N THR A 49 -8.66 2.14 22.66
CA THR A 49 -9.17 0.84 22.18
C THR A 49 -10.66 0.90 21.86
N ALA A 50 -11.12 -0.04 21.04
CA ALA A 50 -12.54 -0.33 20.84
C ALA A 50 -12.80 -1.83 20.90
N THR A 51 -14.01 -2.18 21.34
CA THR A 51 -14.53 -3.55 21.19
C THR A 51 -14.79 -3.84 19.71
N LEU A 52 -14.32 -5.00 19.25
CA LEU A 52 -14.52 -5.43 17.88
C LEU A 52 -15.96 -5.88 17.65
N ASN A 53 -16.53 -5.46 16.53
CA ASN A 53 -17.85 -5.85 16.06
C ASN A 53 -17.82 -6.05 14.54
N SER A 54 -18.90 -6.57 13.97
CA SER A 54 -18.97 -6.84 12.53
C SER A 54 -18.74 -5.62 11.64
N LEU A 55 -18.99 -4.39 12.14
CA LEU A 55 -18.95 -3.16 11.37
C LEU A 55 -17.57 -2.47 11.37
N ASN A 56 -16.78 -2.62 12.44
CA ASN A 56 -15.47 -1.95 12.58
C ASN A 56 -14.28 -2.89 12.31
N PHE A 57 -14.51 -4.20 12.25
CA PHE A 57 -13.47 -5.22 12.15
C PHE A 57 -12.53 -5.05 10.96
N SER A 58 -13.07 -4.75 9.78
CA SER A 58 -12.28 -4.64 8.55
C SER A 58 -11.17 -3.59 8.62
N VAL A 59 -11.42 -2.51 9.38
CA VAL A 59 -10.46 -1.43 9.60
C VAL A 59 -9.35 -1.86 10.56
N PHE A 60 -9.69 -2.58 11.63
CA PHE A 60 -8.70 -3.08 12.59
C PHE A 60 -7.87 -4.23 12.04
N ALA A 61 -8.44 -5.11 11.22
CA ALA A 61 -7.69 -6.16 10.56
C ALA A 61 -6.64 -5.59 9.59
N LEU A 62 -6.97 -4.52 8.86
CA LEU A 62 -6.02 -3.84 7.98
C LEU A 62 -4.81 -3.29 8.74
N ARG A 63 -5.00 -2.79 9.97
CA ARG A 63 -3.90 -2.31 10.83
C ARG A 63 -2.82 -3.37 11.06
N GLU A 64 -3.23 -4.58 11.39
CA GLU A 64 -2.29 -5.67 11.66
C GLU A 64 -1.62 -6.18 10.36
N ILE A 65 -2.32 -6.08 9.22
CA ILE A 65 -1.80 -6.48 7.91
C ILE A 65 -0.88 -5.41 7.30
N HIS A 66 -1.05 -4.13 7.67
CA HIS A 66 -0.33 -3.02 7.06
C HIS A 66 1.19 -3.20 7.10
N LEU A 67 1.75 -3.61 8.24
CA LEU A 67 3.21 -3.80 8.37
C LEU A 67 3.73 -4.89 7.42
N LEU A 68 2.98 -5.98 7.24
CA LEU A 68 3.31 -7.02 6.27
C LEU A 68 3.25 -6.47 4.84
N LEU A 69 2.25 -5.65 4.53
CA LEU A 69 2.12 -4.99 3.23
C LEU A 69 3.30 -4.06 2.97
N SER A 70 3.53 -3.08 3.85
CA SER A 70 4.47 -1.98 3.62
C SER A 70 5.93 -2.42 3.68
N LEU A 71 6.28 -3.42 4.49
CA LEU A 71 7.67 -3.85 4.67
C LEU A 71 8.04 -5.11 3.90
N VAL A 72 7.08 -5.95 3.48
CA VAL A 72 7.42 -7.22 2.81
C VAL A 72 6.81 -7.26 1.42
N VAL A 73 5.49 -7.18 1.33
CA VAL A 73 4.77 -7.45 0.08
C VAL A 73 5.06 -6.38 -0.97
N LEU A 74 4.86 -5.12 -0.60
CA LEU A 74 4.98 -3.99 -1.53
C LEU A 74 6.43 -3.77 -2.01
N PRO A 75 7.46 -3.74 -1.14
CA PRO A 75 8.84 -3.58 -1.60
C PRO A 75 9.28 -4.69 -2.57
N ILE A 76 8.92 -5.95 -2.29
CA ILE A 76 9.25 -7.09 -3.17
C ILE A 76 8.52 -6.93 -4.51
N LEU A 77 7.22 -6.60 -4.50
CA LEU A 77 6.41 -6.43 -5.71
C LEU A 77 6.95 -5.30 -6.60
N PHE A 78 7.28 -4.16 -6.00
CA PHE A 78 7.75 -2.98 -6.71
C PHE A 78 9.09 -3.25 -7.38
N VAL A 79 10.04 -3.79 -6.62
CA VAL A 79 11.39 -4.08 -7.13
C VAL A 79 11.34 -5.16 -8.20
N ASP A 80 10.56 -6.23 -8.00
CA ASP A 80 10.47 -7.31 -8.98
C ASP A 80 9.94 -6.76 -10.32
N CYS A 81 8.96 -5.86 -10.31
CA CYS A 81 8.41 -5.25 -11.54
C CYS A 81 9.32 -4.21 -12.19
N LEU A 82 9.91 -3.30 -11.40
CA LEU A 82 10.66 -2.14 -11.88
C LEU A 82 12.11 -2.48 -12.27
N ASN A 83 12.72 -3.46 -11.60
CA ASN A 83 14.07 -3.94 -11.91
C ASN A 83 14.07 -5.21 -12.77
N ALA A 84 12.90 -5.68 -13.22
CA ALA A 84 12.78 -6.91 -14.02
C ALA A 84 13.74 -6.91 -15.22
N GLU A 85 13.74 -5.82 -15.99
CA GLU A 85 14.52 -5.69 -17.22
C GLU A 85 16.04 -5.58 -16.97
N TYR A 86 16.44 -5.09 -15.78
CA TYR A 86 17.83 -5.07 -15.36
C TYR A 86 18.31 -6.45 -14.95
N ALA A 87 17.51 -7.14 -14.13
CA ALA A 87 17.84 -8.47 -13.63
C ALA A 87 17.96 -9.51 -14.76
N THR A 88 17.18 -9.36 -15.84
CA THR A 88 17.20 -10.27 -17.00
C THR A 88 18.13 -9.81 -18.13
N GLY A 89 18.72 -8.61 -18.05
CA GLY A 89 19.46 -8.00 -19.15
C GLY A 89 18.61 -7.63 -20.37
N SER A 90 17.27 -7.74 -20.28
CA SER A 90 16.35 -7.48 -21.40
C SER A 90 16.09 -6.00 -21.65
N LEU A 91 16.65 -5.10 -20.84
CA LEU A 91 16.50 -3.65 -21.00
C LEU A 91 16.83 -3.18 -22.42
N ARG A 92 17.85 -3.78 -23.02
CA ARG A 92 18.29 -3.51 -24.40
C ARG A 92 17.16 -3.74 -25.42
N LEU A 93 16.45 -4.85 -25.28
CA LEU A 93 15.36 -5.24 -26.19
C LEU A 93 14.12 -4.36 -26.00
N VAL A 94 13.91 -3.85 -24.78
CA VAL A 94 12.80 -2.93 -24.49
C VAL A 94 13.08 -1.55 -25.08
N MET A 95 14.32 -1.06 -24.99
CA MET A 95 14.72 0.26 -25.51
C MET A 95 14.72 0.34 -27.04
N LEU A 96 14.77 -0.80 -27.75
CA LEU A 96 14.67 -0.86 -29.22
C LEU A 96 13.22 -0.78 -29.75
N ARG A 97 12.22 -0.83 -28.87
CA ARG A 97 10.81 -0.79 -29.28
C ARG A 97 10.37 0.64 -29.60
N PRO A 98 9.40 0.84 -30.52
CA PRO A 98 8.94 2.15 -30.95
C PRO A 98 7.95 2.80 -29.95
N TYR A 99 8.23 2.71 -28.64
CA TYR A 99 7.43 3.35 -27.59
C TYR A 99 8.28 4.37 -26.85
N HIS A 100 7.66 5.46 -26.40
CA HIS A 100 8.38 6.44 -25.59
C HIS A 100 8.72 5.85 -24.21
N LYS A 101 9.93 6.11 -23.70
CA LYS A 101 10.38 5.67 -22.37
C LYS A 101 9.40 6.08 -21.24
N PHE A 102 8.80 7.27 -21.38
CA PHE A 102 7.77 7.78 -20.47
C PHE A 102 6.53 6.87 -20.44
N GLU A 103 6.01 6.50 -21.62
CA GLU A 103 4.83 5.64 -21.74
C GLU A 103 5.06 4.27 -21.14
N PHE A 104 6.27 3.73 -21.31
CA PHE A 104 6.67 2.45 -20.73
C PHE A 104 6.73 2.51 -19.19
N PHE A 105 7.41 3.52 -18.65
CA PHE A 105 7.48 3.71 -17.19
C PHE A 105 6.10 3.94 -16.58
N LEU A 106 5.30 4.82 -17.19
CA LEU A 106 3.94 5.11 -16.72
C LEU A 106 3.05 3.85 -16.79
N GLY A 107 3.22 3.02 -17.83
CA GLY A 107 2.55 1.73 -17.94
C GLY A 107 2.84 0.80 -16.75
N LYS A 108 4.11 0.67 -16.37
CA LYS A 108 4.53 -0.10 -15.17
C LYS A 108 3.96 0.47 -13.89
N TRP A 109 4.05 1.79 -13.73
CA TRP A 109 3.60 2.47 -12.52
C TRP A 109 2.09 2.29 -12.33
N ILE A 110 1.29 2.46 -13.38
CA ILE A 110 -0.16 2.22 -13.34
C ILE A 110 -0.46 0.73 -13.07
N ALA A 111 0.25 -0.20 -13.71
CA ALA A 111 0.05 -1.64 -13.48
C ALA A 111 0.35 -2.03 -12.02
N LEU A 112 1.39 -1.44 -11.41
CA LEU A 112 1.69 -1.63 -9.99
C LEU A 112 0.61 -1.00 -9.10
N ALA A 113 0.17 0.22 -9.39
CA ALA A 113 -0.92 0.87 -8.65
C ALA A 113 -2.21 0.04 -8.66
N LEU A 114 -2.58 -0.53 -9.81
CA LEU A 114 -3.72 -1.44 -9.96
C LEU A 114 -3.51 -2.76 -9.20
N THR A 115 -2.29 -3.30 -9.21
CA THR A 115 -1.97 -4.51 -8.43
C THR A 115 -2.12 -4.25 -6.94
N VAL A 116 -1.65 -3.11 -6.43
CA VAL A 116 -1.88 -2.67 -5.04
C VAL A 116 -3.38 -2.57 -4.74
N SER A 117 -4.18 -2.01 -5.65
CA SER A 117 -5.63 -1.97 -5.51
C SER A 117 -6.25 -3.37 -5.37
N ILE A 118 -5.78 -4.35 -6.14
CA ILE A 118 -6.27 -5.74 -6.06
C ILE A 118 -5.94 -6.35 -4.69
N PHE A 119 -4.73 -6.14 -4.17
CA PHE A 119 -4.34 -6.62 -2.84
C PHE A 119 -5.21 -5.99 -1.74
N LEU A 120 -5.38 -4.67 -1.74
CA LEU A 120 -6.23 -3.99 -0.75
C LEU A 120 -7.70 -4.37 -0.87
N LEU A 121 -8.21 -4.56 -2.08
CA LEU A 121 -9.59 -5.01 -2.30
C LEU A 121 -9.80 -6.44 -1.78
N ALA A 122 -8.84 -7.34 -2.00
CA ALA A 122 -8.90 -8.69 -1.45
C ALA A 122 -8.93 -8.68 0.08
N ILE A 123 -8.10 -7.85 0.71
CA ILE A 123 -8.09 -7.67 2.17
C ILE A 123 -9.43 -7.08 2.65
N PHE A 124 -9.94 -6.05 1.96
CA PHE A 124 -11.21 -5.42 2.31
C PHE A 124 -12.38 -6.40 2.27
N VAL A 125 -12.53 -7.13 1.16
CA VAL A 125 -13.62 -8.08 0.96
C VAL A 125 -13.52 -9.21 1.97
N SER A 126 -12.35 -9.83 2.11
CA SER A 126 -12.15 -10.94 3.05
C SER A 126 -12.42 -10.52 4.50
N ASN A 127 -11.86 -9.40 4.96
CA ASN A 127 -12.08 -8.94 6.34
C ASN A 127 -13.52 -8.49 6.58
N THR A 128 -14.18 -7.88 5.61
CA THR A 128 -15.60 -7.50 5.75
C THR A 128 -16.45 -8.76 5.91
N LEU A 129 -16.25 -9.78 5.07
CA LEU A 129 -16.96 -11.05 5.19
C LEU A 129 -16.67 -11.75 6.52
N LEU A 130 -15.41 -11.84 6.91
CA LEU A 130 -15.00 -12.46 8.18
C LEU A 130 -15.55 -11.70 9.39
N GLY A 131 -15.64 -10.37 9.33
CA GLY A 131 -16.26 -9.56 10.38
C GLY A 131 -17.71 -9.93 10.62
N TYR A 132 -18.50 -10.08 9.55
CA TYR A 132 -19.90 -10.52 9.67
C TYR A 132 -20.05 -11.99 10.11
N LEU A 133 -19.08 -12.85 9.78
CA LEU A 133 -19.13 -14.27 10.13
C LEU A 133 -18.63 -14.58 11.56
N LEU A 134 -17.61 -13.86 12.03
CA LEU A 134 -16.88 -14.19 13.26
C LEU A 134 -17.28 -13.36 14.48
N LEU A 135 -17.87 -12.17 14.28
CA LEU A 135 -18.13 -11.19 15.33
C LEU A 135 -19.62 -10.84 15.48
N PRO A 136 -20.04 -10.31 16.64
CA PRO A 136 -21.43 -9.94 16.87
C PRO A 136 -21.89 -8.88 15.86
N SER A 137 -23.07 -9.13 15.29
CA SER A 137 -23.76 -8.17 14.44
C SER A 137 -24.38 -7.07 15.30
N VAL A 138 -24.03 -5.82 15.02
CA VAL A 138 -24.49 -4.64 15.77
C VAL A 138 -25.26 -3.67 14.86
N SER A 139 -26.26 -2.98 15.44
CA SER A 139 -27.07 -1.98 14.73
C SER A 139 -26.34 -0.65 14.52
N GLY A 140 -25.23 -0.42 15.23
CA GLY A 140 -24.34 0.70 14.98
C GLY A 140 -23.01 0.59 15.71
N THR A 141 -22.04 1.38 15.28
CA THR A 141 -20.69 1.46 15.89
C THR A 141 -20.22 2.90 15.99
N VAL A 142 -19.31 3.17 16.93
CA VAL A 142 -18.62 4.45 17.07
C VAL A 142 -17.18 4.28 16.61
N PHE A 143 -16.69 5.22 15.80
CA PHE A 143 -15.30 5.26 15.35
C PHE A 143 -14.50 6.30 16.15
N TYR A 144 -13.17 6.25 16.04
CA TYR A 144 -12.25 7.07 16.82
C TYR A 144 -12.61 8.56 16.85
N HIS A 145 -12.88 9.10 18.05
CA HIS A 145 -13.17 10.51 18.29
C HIS A 145 -14.24 11.13 17.38
N ILE A 146 -15.23 10.33 16.98
CA ILE A 146 -16.41 10.80 16.25
C ILE A 146 -17.64 10.47 17.09
N ASP A 147 -18.26 11.48 17.70
CA ASP A 147 -19.42 11.32 18.61
C ASP A 147 -20.73 10.96 17.88
N LYS A 148 -20.62 10.36 16.69
CA LYS A 148 -21.74 9.93 15.85
C LYS A 148 -21.82 8.42 15.83
N ILE A 149 -23.01 7.89 16.11
CA ILE A 149 -23.31 6.47 15.91
C ILE A 149 -23.44 6.21 14.41
N TYR A 150 -22.60 5.34 13.87
CA TYR A 150 -22.65 4.92 12.47
C TYR A 150 -23.61 3.75 12.31
N THR A 151 -24.60 3.89 11.45
CA THR A 151 -25.42 2.78 10.95
C THR A 151 -24.58 1.81 10.11
N PRO A 152 -25.02 0.58 9.82
CA PRO A 152 -24.23 -0.39 9.05
C PRO A 152 -23.76 0.14 7.70
N PHE A 153 -24.63 0.85 6.98
CA PHE A 153 -24.28 1.49 5.71
C PHE A 153 -23.24 2.61 5.88
N ALA A 154 -23.40 3.45 6.91
CA ALA A 154 -22.44 4.51 7.19
C ALA A 154 -21.06 3.95 7.61
N ALA A 155 -21.04 2.85 8.37
CA ALA A 155 -19.81 2.17 8.78
C ALA A 155 -19.10 1.49 7.59
N PHE A 156 -19.87 0.93 6.65
CA PHE A 156 -19.33 0.41 5.40
C PHE A 156 -18.68 1.52 4.56
N LEU A 157 -19.35 2.67 4.39
CA LEU A 157 -18.77 3.84 3.71
C LEU A 157 -17.53 4.38 4.43
N TYR A 158 -17.53 4.38 5.76
CA TYR A 158 -16.35 4.75 6.54
C TYR A 158 -15.17 3.80 6.22
N SER A 159 -15.42 2.50 6.16
CA SER A 159 -14.41 1.50 5.84
C SER A 159 -13.87 1.67 4.41
N ILE A 160 -14.72 1.98 3.42
CA ILE A 160 -14.26 2.32 2.06
C ILE A 160 -13.33 3.53 2.07
N ARG A 161 -13.73 4.61 2.78
CA ARG A 161 -12.89 5.82 2.90
C ARG A 161 -11.55 5.52 3.59
N PHE A 162 -11.56 4.63 4.57
CA PHE A 162 -10.36 4.18 5.26
C PHE A 162 -9.40 3.47 4.29
N TYR A 163 -9.88 2.48 3.53
CA TYR A 163 -9.07 1.75 2.55
C TYR A 163 -8.60 2.63 1.39
N PHE A 164 -9.37 3.66 1.02
CA PHE A 164 -8.94 4.64 0.03
C PHE A 164 -7.72 5.44 0.51
N TRP A 165 -7.70 5.87 1.77
CA TRP A 165 -6.51 6.54 2.33
C TRP A 165 -5.32 5.61 2.45
N GLU A 166 -5.54 4.35 2.85
CA GLU A 166 -4.48 3.33 2.83
C GLU A 166 -3.91 3.12 1.43
N TRP A 167 -4.75 3.13 0.40
CA TRP A 167 -4.30 3.08 -1.00
C TRP A 167 -3.40 4.27 -1.34
N ILE A 168 -3.77 5.51 -0.98
CA ILE A 168 -2.92 6.69 -1.20
C ILE A 168 -1.54 6.51 -0.52
N LEU A 169 -1.50 5.97 0.70
CA LEU A 169 -0.24 5.71 1.41
C LEU A 169 0.61 4.66 0.69
N CYS A 170 -0.01 3.59 0.20
CA CYS A 170 0.68 2.58 -0.61
C CYS A 170 1.20 3.16 -1.94
N ILE A 171 0.48 4.09 -2.56
CA ILE A 171 0.93 4.79 -3.78
C ILE A 171 2.11 5.74 -3.47
N SER A 172 2.12 6.40 -2.32
CA SER A 172 3.29 7.16 -1.87
C SER A 172 4.51 6.26 -1.70
N LEU A 173 4.33 5.07 -1.12
CA LEU A 173 5.39 4.07 -1.03
C LEU A 173 5.85 3.57 -2.41
N LEU A 174 4.92 3.41 -3.37
CA LEU A 174 5.25 3.07 -4.76
C LEU A 174 6.11 4.16 -5.41
N SER A 175 5.83 5.44 -5.17
CA SER A 175 6.65 6.55 -5.66
C SER A 175 8.07 6.56 -5.08
N ILE A 176 8.23 6.20 -3.80
CA ILE A 176 9.56 6.01 -3.20
C ILE A 176 10.24 4.79 -3.84
N GLY A 177 9.52 3.67 -3.93
CA GLY A 177 10.01 2.44 -4.55
C GLY A 177 10.48 2.66 -5.98
N SER A 178 9.73 3.44 -6.77
CA SER A 178 10.10 3.78 -8.15
C SER A 178 11.34 4.65 -8.21
N ALA A 179 11.49 5.64 -7.34
CA ALA A 179 12.71 6.45 -7.28
C ALA A 179 13.95 5.61 -6.93
N VAL A 180 13.83 4.74 -5.91
CA VAL A 180 14.93 3.84 -5.48
C VAL A 180 15.30 2.84 -6.57
N CYS A 181 14.32 2.18 -7.20
CA CYS A 181 14.56 1.26 -8.32
C CYS A 181 15.13 1.98 -9.55
N SER A 182 14.79 3.25 -9.74
CA SER A 182 15.38 4.08 -10.80
C SER A 182 16.87 4.40 -10.55
N LEU A 183 17.31 4.43 -9.29
CA LEU A 183 18.71 4.68 -8.92
C LEU A 183 19.55 3.40 -8.80
N ILE A 184 18.95 2.32 -8.32
CA ILE A 184 19.66 1.09 -7.94
C ILE A 184 19.17 -0.05 -8.84
N PRO A 185 20.02 -0.56 -9.76
CA PRO A 185 19.65 -1.69 -10.63
C PRO A 185 19.56 -3.04 -9.91
N ASN A 186 20.31 -3.22 -8.81
CA ASN A 186 20.35 -4.47 -8.07
C ASN A 186 19.10 -4.63 -7.19
N ALA A 187 18.27 -5.64 -7.48
CA ALA A 187 17.01 -5.88 -6.77
C ALA A 187 17.16 -6.02 -5.24
N VAL A 188 18.15 -6.76 -4.75
CA VAL A 188 18.33 -6.98 -3.31
C VAL A 188 18.68 -5.67 -2.61
N VAL A 189 19.60 -4.90 -3.21
CA VAL A 189 19.99 -3.58 -2.68
C VAL A 189 18.82 -2.59 -2.75
N SER A 190 18.00 -2.63 -3.80
CA SER A 190 16.80 -1.78 -3.90
C SER A 190 15.79 -2.08 -2.81
N ILE A 191 15.53 -3.35 -2.49
CA ILE A 191 14.63 -3.73 -1.38
C ILE A 191 15.17 -3.16 -0.06
N ALA A 192 16.46 -3.39 0.23
CA ALA A 192 17.09 -2.88 1.44
C ALA A 192 17.06 -1.35 1.52
N ALA A 193 17.24 -0.66 0.39
CA ALA A 193 17.16 0.80 0.32
C ALA A 193 15.74 1.33 0.52
N ILE A 194 14.71 0.68 -0.05
CA ILE A 194 13.30 1.05 0.20
C ILE A 194 12.98 0.93 1.68
N LEU A 195 13.36 -0.19 2.31
CA LEU A 195 13.20 -0.41 3.74
C LEU A 195 13.97 0.62 4.57
N GLY A 196 15.21 0.92 4.18
CA GLY A 196 16.04 1.94 4.81
C GLY A 196 15.40 3.33 4.75
N VAL A 197 14.75 3.70 3.64
CA VAL A 197 14.02 4.97 3.52
C VAL A 197 12.77 4.96 4.41
N VAL A 198 11.97 3.89 4.37
CA VAL A 198 10.72 3.77 5.16
C VAL A 198 11.00 3.81 6.66
N ILE A 199 11.98 3.04 7.12
CA ILE A 199 12.37 2.98 8.54
C ILE A 199 13.14 4.25 8.93
N GLY A 200 14.05 4.73 8.06
CA GLY A 200 14.83 5.95 8.28
C GLY A 200 13.96 7.21 8.39
N ALA A 201 12.84 7.25 7.68
CA ALA A 201 11.88 8.34 7.76
C ALA A 201 11.33 8.55 9.19
N LEU A 202 11.25 7.49 10.00
CA LEU A 202 10.86 7.59 11.41
C LEU A 202 11.82 8.44 12.26
N TYR A 203 13.12 8.44 11.91
CA TYR A 203 14.15 9.14 12.67
C TYR A 203 14.32 10.60 12.24
N LEU A 204 13.94 10.95 11.01
CA LEU A 204 14.03 12.31 10.48
C LEU A 204 13.05 13.27 11.16
N SER A 205 11.82 12.82 11.41
CA SER A 205 10.85 13.55 12.24
C SER A 205 9.73 12.62 12.69
N LYS A 206 9.69 12.36 14.01
CA LYS A 206 8.72 11.45 14.64
C LYS A 206 7.27 11.78 14.29
N ASP A 207 6.94 13.06 14.13
CA ASP A 207 5.55 13.51 13.96
C ASP A 207 5.14 13.67 12.50
N THR A 208 6.10 13.67 11.58
CA THR A 208 5.84 14.04 10.18
C THR A 208 5.71 12.83 9.26
N PHE A 209 6.59 11.83 9.41
CA PHE A 209 6.65 10.66 8.53
C PHE A 209 6.11 9.36 9.15
N TYR A 210 5.46 9.45 10.32
CA TYR A 210 4.95 8.27 11.01
C TYR A 210 3.90 7.49 10.20
N PHE A 211 3.29 8.11 9.19
CA PHE A 211 2.28 7.49 8.32
C PHE A 211 2.80 6.29 7.51
N PHE A 212 4.12 6.11 7.34
CA PHE A 212 4.67 4.95 6.64
C PHE A 212 4.63 3.65 7.44
N ILE A 213 4.64 3.73 8.77
CA ILE A 213 4.70 2.56 9.68
C ILE A 213 3.41 2.44 10.48
N LYS A 214 2.85 3.57 10.89
CA LYS A 214 1.59 3.67 11.63
C LYS A 214 0.48 4.24 10.72
N SER A 215 0.34 3.69 9.52
CA SER A 215 -0.62 4.18 8.53
C SER A 215 -2.04 4.26 9.07
N THR A 216 -2.49 3.23 9.78
CA THR A 216 -3.87 3.15 10.26
C THR A 216 -4.17 4.16 11.35
N GLU A 217 -3.20 4.43 12.23
CA GLU A 217 -3.30 5.49 13.23
C GLU A 217 -3.42 6.85 12.54
N TYR A 218 -2.59 7.11 11.53
CA TYR A 218 -2.68 8.29 10.69
C TYR A 218 -4.06 8.42 10.02
N ILE A 219 -4.60 7.34 9.43
CA ILE A 219 -5.91 7.36 8.77
C ILE A 219 -7.04 7.64 9.77
N PHE A 220 -6.99 7.08 10.99
CA PHE A 220 -7.96 7.43 12.03
C PHE A 220 -7.91 8.93 12.39
N TYR A 221 -6.72 9.52 12.49
CA TYR A 221 -6.61 10.97 12.66
C TYR A 221 -7.15 11.75 11.46
N VAL A 222 -6.89 11.29 10.23
CA VAL A 222 -7.39 11.92 8.99
C VAL A 222 -8.92 11.93 8.99
N LEU A 223 -9.54 10.78 9.26
CA LEU A 223 -11.00 10.63 9.22
C LEU A 223 -11.72 11.32 10.39
N SER A 224 -11.02 11.52 11.52
CA SER A 224 -11.51 12.31 12.66
C SER A 224 -11.26 13.82 12.51
N GLY A 225 -10.59 14.26 11.45
CA GLY A 225 -10.31 15.67 11.18
C GLY A 225 -9.23 16.27 12.09
N ARG A 226 -8.39 15.45 12.72
CA ARG A 226 -7.35 15.87 13.67
C ARG A 226 -5.94 15.98 13.08
N VAL A 227 -5.78 15.68 11.80
CA VAL A 227 -4.49 15.79 11.11
C VAL A 227 -4.22 17.24 10.74
N SER A 228 -2.99 17.69 10.99
CA SER A 228 -2.53 19.01 10.56
C SER A 228 -2.49 19.08 9.02
N PRO A 229 -2.82 20.24 8.41
CA PRO A 229 -2.70 20.43 6.97
C PRO A 229 -1.30 20.10 6.42
N THR A 230 -0.26 20.30 7.23
CA THR A 230 1.14 20.03 6.89
C THR A 230 1.41 18.56 6.56
N SER A 231 0.82 17.62 7.30
CA SER A 231 1.02 16.19 7.03
C SER A 231 0.44 15.76 5.67
N PHE A 232 -0.69 16.34 5.25
CA PHE A 232 -1.24 16.09 3.90
C PHE A 232 -0.30 16.62 2.81
N ILE A 233 0.17 17.85 2.97
CA ILE A 233 1.10 18.47 2.01
C ILE A 233 2.34 17.59 1.84
N ILE A 234 2.86 17.05 2.94
CA ILE A 234 4.06 16.20 2.91
C ILE A 234 3.79 14.86 2.25
N LEU A 235 2.66 14.21 2.55
CA LEU A 235 2.27 12.97 1.88
C LEU A 235 2.20 13.14 0.36
N PHE A 236 1.48 14.16 -0.11
CA PHE A 236 1.37 14.44 -1.54
C PHE A 236 2.69 14.92 -2.15
N ALA A 237 3.49 15.70 -1.42
CA ALA A 237 4.82 16.12 -1.88
C ALA A 237 5.75 14.92 -2.08
N VAL A 238 5.78 13.96 -1.16
CA VAL A 238 6.57 12.72 -1.29
C VAL A 238 6.09 11.90 -2.49
N MET A 239 4.78 11.73 -2.63
CA MET A 239 4.19 10.97 -3.74
C MET A 239 4.51 11.59 -5.10
N ILE A 240 4.35 12.91 -5.24
CA ILE A 240 4.58 13.65 -6.50
C ILE A 240 6.08 13.75 -6.80
N SER A 241 6.90 14.12 -5.81
CA SER A 241 8.34 14.26 -6.02
C SER A 241 9.01 12.92 -6.31
N GLY A 242 8.62 11.84 -5.63
CA GLY A 242 9.11 10.49 -5.91
C GLY A 242 8.74 10.03 -7.32
N PHE A 243 7.51 10.29 -7.76
CA PHE A 243 7.08 9.99 -9.13
C PHE A 243 7.88 10.80 -10.17
N ILE A 244 7.96 12.12 -10.02
CA ILE A 244 8.70 13.00 -10.94
C ILE A 244 10.18 12.61 -10.99
N LEU A 245 10.81 12.39 -9.84
CA LEU A 245 12.21 11.96 -9.76
C LEU A 245 12.41 10.64 -10.49
N SER A 246 11.54 9.66 -10.25
CA SER A 246 11.64 8.35 -10.91
C SER A 246 11.49 8.45 -12.43
N LEU A 247 10.64 9.35 -12.92
CA LEU A 247 10.44 9.64 -14.33
C LEU A 247 11.67 10.30 -14.96
N ILE A 248 12.23 11.33 -14.32
CA ILE A 248 13.44 12.02 -14.79
C ILE A 248 14.61 11.05 -14.87
N LEU A 249 14.80 10.24 -13.83
CA LEU A 249 15.84 9.22 -13.81
C LEU A 249 15.61 8.18 -14.89
N TRP A 250 14.36 7.76 -15.12
CA TRP A 250 14.04 6.76 -16.14
C TRP A 250 14.29 7.28 -17.56
N GLN A 251 14.04 8.55 -17.84
CA GLN A 251 14.32 9.14 -19.15
C GLN A 251 15.82 9.17 -19.47
N LYS A 252 16.65 9.42 -18.45
CA LYS A 252 18.11 9.44 -18.55
C LYS A 252 18.74 8.05 -18.69
N ARG A 253 17.98 6.97 -18.53
CA ARG A 253 18.49 5.60 -18.69
C ARG A 253 18.76 5.32 -20.16
N ASP A 254 20.02 5.11 -20.51
CA ASP A 254 20.44 4.75 -21.87
C ASP A 254 21.18 3.42 -21.85
N PHE A 255 21.22 2.78 -23.02
CA PHE A 255 21.84 1.46 -23.21
C PHE A 255 23.31 1.38 -22.74
N PHE A 256 24.01 2.51 -22.73
CA PHE A 256 25.44 2.60 -22.45
C PHE A 256 25.79 2.92 -20.97
N TYR A 257 24.79 3.20 -20.12
CA TYR A 257 24.97 3.49 -18.69
C TYR A 257 23.81 2.97 -17.83
#